data_AF-A0A7Y7IIG0-F1
#
_entry.id   AF-A0A7Y7IIG0-F1
#
_cell.length_a   1.000
_cell.length_b   1.000
_cell.length_c   1.000
_cell.angle_alpha   90.00
_cell.angle_beta   90.00
_cell.angle_gamma   90.00
#
_symmetry.space_group_name_H-M   'P 1'
#
loop_
_entity.id
_entity.type
_entity.pdbx_description
1 polymer ?
#
loop_
_entity_poly.entity_id
_entity_poly.type
_entity_poly.pdbx_seq_one_letter_code
_entity_poly.pdbx_strand_id
1 'polypeptide(L)'
;MSEDADNPTPGSGRDAVPRQGGHDAGAVEPAEPAGAPEPAEHVEQFPAAALGSVPAAAPIPAPEPAAGPPGQPGAQAPEPAEAVPASGLGIPDGGEAASDELVTPVLSEVLLAVEELWPESLAEDWDRVGLVAGRPDADVDRIMFAVDPTLEVIDEALEWGAKLLVTHHPLLLAGVNSVAATTGKGRAVHRLIEGGCALLTIHTNGDSAVGGVSDVLADALGLEEVSPLMPAAHGLVEEGIGRVGMLPGVEKLGELASRIFLTLPAVAGGVRVAGDRDALVRRVAVCGGAGDSLFDAVRASDADVYVTADLRHHPASEARESSTDGRPYLIDLSHFASEWLWLPVAAQALANVLADQGFEAELAVSQTNTDPWDFILTPGN
;
A
#
# COMPACT_ATOMS: atom_id res chain seq x y z
N MET A 1 -23.27 2.75 -74.91
CA MET A 1 -21.93 2.48 -75.46
C MET A 1 -21.08 2.16 -74.24
N SER A 2 -21.30 0.99 -73.64
CA SER A 2 -20.79 -0.36 -73.97
C SER A 2 -19.59 -0.63 -73.04
N GLU A 3 -19.78 -1.36 -71.93
CA GLU A 3 -19.64 -2.85 -71.81
C GLU A 3 -18.14 -3.23 -71.78
N ASP A 4 -17.56 -4.05 -70.91
CA ASP A 4 -17.98 -5.16 -70.04
C ASP A 4 -16.90 -5.34 -68.92
N ALA A 5 -17.26 -5.59 -67.65
CA ALA A 5 -17.38 -6.89 -66.96
C ALA A 5 -16.05 -7.68 -66.79
N ASP A 6 -15.65 -7.98 -65.54
CA ASP A 6 -16.00 -9.27 -64.93
C ASP A 6 -15.63 -9.36 -63.43
N ASN A 7 -16.56 -9.93 -62.68
CA ASN A 7 -16.41 -10.42 -61.30
C ASN A 7 -16.79 -11.91 -61.36
N PRO A 8 -16.13 -12.79 -60.59
CA PRO A 8 -16.95 -13.83 -59.96
C PRO A 8 -16.55 -14.19 -58.54
N THR A 9 -17.56 -14.20 -57.67
CA THR A 9 -17.84 -15.21 -56.62
C THR A 9 -19.33 -15.57 -56.78
N PRO A 10 -19.91 -16.69 -56.25
CA PRO A 10 -19.43 -17.60 -55.19
C PRO A 10 -19.71 -19.12 -55.40
N GLY A 11 -19.16 -19.98 -54.53
CA GLY A 11 -19.61 -21.37 -54.31
C GLY A 11 -18.93 -21.91 -53.04
N SER A 12 -19.61 -22.19 -51.93
CA SER A 12 -20.58 -23.25 -51.59
C SER A 12 -19.97 -24.65 -51.46
N GLY A 13 -19.78 -25.08 -50.20
CA GLY A 13 -19.46 -26.44 -49.74
C GLY A 13 -18.86 -26.31 -48.33
N ARG A 14 -19.55 -26.51 -47.20
CA ARG A 14 -20.34 -27.65 -46.70
C ARG A 14 -19.59 -28.96 -46.80
N ASP A 15 -18.66 -29.16 -45.88
CA ASP A 15 -18.16 -30.49 -45.54
C ASP A 15 -19.13 -31.21 -44.60
N ALA A 16 -19.39 -32.45 -44.98
CA ALA A 16 -20.44 -33.30 -44.50
C ALA A 16 -19.96 -34.22 -43.37
N VAL A 17 -20.84 -34.36 -42.39
CA VAL A 17 -20.90 -35.43 -41.39
C VAL A 17 -21.11 -36.79 -42.10
N PRO A 18 -20.42 -37.88 -41.71
CA PRO A 18 -20.85 -39.21 -42.10
C PRO A 18 -21.88 -39.77 -41.11
N ARG A 19 -23.06 -40.13 -41.62
CA ARG A 19 -24.02 -41.05 -40.98
C ARG A 19 -23.92 -42.42 -41.65
N GLN A 20 -23.83 -43.48 -40.83
CA GLN A 20 -24.43 -44.80 -41.07
C GLN A 20 -25.04 -45.21 -39.71
N GLY A 21 -26.36 -45.27 -39.57
CA GLY A 21 -27.20 -46.49 -39.72
C GLY A 21 -27.09 -47.32 -38.43
N GLY A 22 -28.07 -47.51 -37.55
CA GLY A 22 -29.50 -47.79 -37.69
C GLY A 22 -29.79 -49.07 -36.86
N HIS A 23 -30.96 -49.16 -36.20
CA HIS A 23 -31.44 -50.18 -35.23
C HIS A 23 -31.15 -49.84 -33.76
N ASP A 24 -32.03 -49.99 -32.77
CA ASP A 24 -33.43 -50.43 -32.68
C ASP A 24 -34.00 -49.85 -31.37
N ALA A 25 -35.31 -49.64 -31.28
CA ALA A 25 -35.98 -49.04 -30.13
C ALA A 25 -36.23 -50.09 -29.02
N GLY A 26 -35.65 -49.87 -27.84
CA GLY A 26 -35.96 -50.61 -26.62
C GLY A 26 -36.07 -49.64 -25.45
N ALA A 27 -37.30 -49.38 -25.00
CA ALA A 27 -37.58 -48.60 -23.81
C ALA A 27 -37.11 -49.34 -22.56
N VAL A 28 -36.30 -48.68 -21.72
CA VAL A 28 -35.96 -49.14 -20.37
C VAL A 28 -36.35 -48.01 -19.41
N GLU A 29 -37.20 -48.35 -18.43
CA GLU A 29 -37.69 -47.45 -17.39
C GLU A 29 -36.55 -46.88 -16.53
N PRO A 30 -36.69 -45.65 -15.99
CA PRO A 30 -35.72 -45.10 -15.06
C PRO A 30 -35.87 -45.76 -13.67
N ALA A 31 -34.75 -46.24 -13.14
CA ALA A 31 -34.63 -46.73 -11.77
C ALA A 31 -34.77 -45.59 -10.75
N GLU A 32 -35.51 -45.86 -9.66
CA GLU A 32 -35.66 -44.97 -8.51
C GLU A 32 -34.32 -44.68 -7.82
N PRO A 33 -34.05 -43.43 -7.37
CA PRO A 33 -32.90 -43.16 -6.53
C PRO A 33 -33.15 -43.63 -5.09
N ALA A 34 -32.22 -44.43 -4.57
CA ALA A 34 -32.17 -44.90 -3.19
C ALA A 34 -32.11 -43.73 -2.19
N GLY A 35 -32.82 -43.91 -1.07
CA GLY A 35 -33.07 -42.89 -0.05
C GLY A 35 -31.81 -42.32 0.62
N ALA A 36 -31.91 -41.04 0.96
CA ALA A 36 -30.96 -40.32 1.80
C ALA A 36 -31.00 -40.84 3.25
N PRO A 37 -29.86 -40.93 3.95
CA PRO A 37 -29.87 -41.22 5.38
C PRO A 37 -30.28 -39.98 6.19
N GLU A 38 -31.12 -40.19 7.21
CA GLU A 38 -31.54 -39.17 8.17
C GLU A 38 -30.36 -38.62 9.00
N PRO A 39 -30.39 -37.33 9.41
CA PRO A 39 -29.36 -36.78 10.28
C PRO A 39 -29.59 -37.25 11.72
N ALA A 40 -28.55 -37.81 12.34
CA ALA A 40 -28.54 -38.16 13.75
C ALA A 40 -28.53 -36.89 14.61
N GLU A 41 -29.60 -36.70 15.39
CA GLU A 41 -29.65 -35.74 16.49
C GLU A 41 -28.82 -36.26 17.67
N HIS A 42 -27.70 -35.59 17.99
CA HIS A 42 -27.13 -35.55 19.34
C HIS A 42 -26.19 -34.35 19.44
N VAL A 43 -26.70 -33.23 19.94
CA VAL A 43 -25.91 -32.09 20.39
C VAL A 43 -25.85 -32.15 21.92
N GLU A 44 -24.71 -32.53 22.48
CA GLU A 44 -24.44 -32.35 23.91
C GLU A 44 -24.21 -30.85 24.19
N GLN A 45 -25.04 -30.30 25.07
CA GLN A 45 -24.95 -28.94 25.57
C GLN A 45 -23.81 -28.83 26.59
N PHE A 46 -22.78 -28.04 26.28
CA PHE A 46 -21.80 -27.58 27.26
C PHE A 46 -22.27 -26.25 27.90
N PRO A 47 -22.13 -26.06 29.22
CA PRO A 47 -22.62 -24.86 29.90
C PRO A 47 -21.74 -23.65 29.59
N ALA A 48 -22.38 -22.52 29.26
CA ALA A 48 -21.73 -21.23 29.09
C ALA A 48 -21.16 -20.72 30.43
N ALA A 49 -19.83 -20.63 30.51
CA ALA A 49 -19.16 -19.90 31.59
C ALA A 49 -19.18 -18.40 31.27
N ALA A 50 -19.65 -17.61 32.23
CA ALA A 50 -19.74 -16.16 32.14
C ALA A 50 -18.35 -15.52 31.97
N LEU A 51 -18.13 -14.83 30.85
CA LEU A 51 -17.00 -13.93 30.66
C LEU A 51 -17.32 -12.61 31.37
N GLY A 52 -16.62 -12.38 32.49
CA GLY A 52 -16.61 -11.08 33.16
C GLY A 52 -15.95 -10.03 32.29
N SER A 53 -16.51 -8.82 32.28
CA SER A 53 -15.97 -7.65 31.59
C SER A 53 -14.58 -7.28 32.14
N VAL A 54 -13.60 -7.19 31.25
CA VAL A 54 -12.28 -6.61 31.55
C VAL A 54 -12.39 -5.09 31.36
N PRO A 55 -12.00 -4.24 32.32
CA PRO A 55 -12.07 -2.80 32.15
C PRO A 55 -11.03 -2.32 31.13
N ALA A 56 -11.40 -1.32 30.34
CA ALA A 56 -10.53 -0.65 29.38
C ALA A 56 -9.25 -0.12 30.08
N ALA A 57 -8.10 -0.39 29.47
CA ALA A 57 -6.82 0.14 29.91
C ALA A 57 -6.81 1.67 29.81
N ALA A 58 -6.35 2.34 30.86
CA ALA A 58 -6.17 3.79 30.88
C ALA A 58 -5.02 4.20 29.93
N PRO A 59 -5.11 5.39 29.29
CA PRO A 59 -4.09 5.86 28.35
C PRO A 59 -2.73 6.08 29.04
N ILE A 60 -1.66 5.69 28.35
CA ILE A 60 -0.27 5.92 28.75
C ILE A 60 0.05 7.42 28.59
N PRO A 61 0.61 8.10 29.62
CA PRO A 61 1.00 9.50 29.49
C PRO A 61 2.21 9.68 28.58
N ALA A 62 2.22 10.77 27.81
CA ALA A 62 3.30 11.14 26.90
C ALA A 62 4.64 11.36 27.64
N PRO A 63 5.79 11.03 27.03
CA PRO A 63 7.10 11.25 27.64
C PRO A 63 7.45 12.75 27.70
N GLU A 64 8.03 13.18 28.82
CA GLU A 64 8.56 14.53 29.01
C GLU A 64 9.81 14.79 28.13
N PRO A 65 10.04 16.03 27.67
CA PRO A 65 11.20 16.36 26.83
C PRO A 65 12.51 16.25 27.60
N ALA A 66 13.51 15.66 26.95
CA ALA A 66 14.84 15.44 27.50
C ALA A 66 15.55 16.75 27.91
N ALA A 67 16.17 16.73 29.09
CA ALA A 67 16.99 17.82 29.59
C ALA A 67 18.23 18.04 28.68
N GLY A 68 18.45 19.30 28.29
CA GLY A 68 19.60 19.71 27.49
C GLY A 68 20.95 19.48 28.20
N PRO A 69 22.05 19.43 27.44
CA PRO A 69 23.37 19.07 27.97
C PRO A 69 23.95 20.16 28.88
N PRO A 70 24.77 19.79 29.89
CA PRO A 70 25.35 20.75 30.83
C PRO A 70 26.45 21.60 30.18
N GLY A 71 26.42 22.91 30.48
CA GLY A 71 27.32 23.92 29.95
C GLY A 71 28.78 23.82 30.44
N GLN A 72 29.71 24.18 29.56
CA GLN A 72 31.11 24.43 29.90
C GLN A 72 31.30 25.90 30.35
N PRO A 73 32.20 26.19 31.31
CA PRO A 73 32.47 27.55 31.76
C PRO A 73 33.63 28.22 31.00
N GLY A 74 33.41 29.48 30.61
CA GLY A 74 34.47 30.49 30.57
C GLY A 74 34.95 30.96 29.20
N ALA A 75 34.44 32.11 28.75
CA ALA A 75 35.22 33.08 27.98
C ALA A 75 34.63 34.49 28.18
N GLN A 76 35.51 35.45 28.49
CA GLN A 76 35.23 36.83 28.84
C GLN A 76 34.62 37.63 27.67
N ALA A 77 33.69 38.52 28.00
CA ALA A 77 33.18 39.55 27.09
C ALA A 77 34.19 40.69 26.91
N PRO A 78 34.37 41.24 25.69
CA PRO A 78 34.95 42.57 25.51
C PRO A 78 33.87 43.67 25.46
N GLU A 79 34.23 44.83 26.01
CA GLU A 79 33.46 46.08 26.09
C GLU A 79 33.20 46.76 24.72
N PRO A 80 32.22 47.68 24.63
CA PRO A 80 31.71 48.19 23.36
C PRO A 80 32.57 49.33 22.80
N ALA A 81 32.71 49.38 21.47
CA ALA A 81 33.29 50.51 20.75
C ALA A 81 32.19 51.34 20.05
N GLU A 82 32.40 52.66 20.09
CA GLU A 82 31.48 53.74 19.74
C GLU A 82 31.05 53.80 18.26
N ALA A 83 29.86 54.38 18.06
CA ALA A 83 29.24 54.63 16.77
C ALA A 83 29.79 55.89 16.05
N VAL A 84 29.86 55.82 14.71
CA VAL A 84 29.96 56.99 13.81
C VAL A 84 28.99 56.77 12.63
N PRO A 85 28.20 57.80 12.22
CA PRO A 85 27.01 57.59 11.39
C PRO A 85 27.29 57.70 9.89
N ALA A 86 26.47 57.01 9.08
CA ALA A 86 26.36 57.28 7.65
C ALA A 86 24.88 57.46 7.27
N SER A 87 24.61 58.65 6.78
CA SER A 87 23.34 59.17 6.27
C SER A 87 22.83 58.45 5.03
N GLY A 88 21.52 58.20 5.01
CA GLY A 88 20.62 58.52 3.89
C GLY A 88 20.86 57.84 2.54
N LEU A 89 20.16 56.73 2.31
CA LEU A 89 19.57 56.39 1.02
C LEU A 89 18.18 55.80 1.29
N GLY A 90 17.15 56.43 0.74
CA GLY A 90 15.76 56.01 0.90
C GLY A 90 15.52 54.67 0.22
N ILE A 91 15.11 53.68 1.02
CA ILE A 91 14.45 52.47 0.53
C ILE A 91 12.98 52.85 0.31
N PRO A 92 12.41 52.69 -0.91
CA PRO A 92 10.98 52.81 -1.08
C PRO A 92 10.30 51.72 -0.26
N ASP A 93 9.26 52.12 0.48
CA ASP A 93 8.36 51.26 1.24
C ASP A 93 7.81 50.17 0.32
N GLY A 94 8.40 48.98 0.43
CA GLY A 94 8.17 47.86 -0.45
C GLY A 94 7.20 46.89 0.20
N GLY A 95 5.92 47.08 -0.09
CA GLY A 95 4.87 46.06 -0.06
C GLY A 95 4.55 45.49 1.32
N GLU A 96 3.32 45.72 1.77
CA GLU A 96 2.61 44.69 2.55
C GLU A 96 2.88 43.34 1.86
N ALA A 97 3.56 42.43 2.56
CA ALA A 97 3.55 41.03 2.17
C ALA A 97 2.07 40.65 2.16
N ALA A 98 1.52 40.46 0.96
CA ALA A 98 0.22 39.83 0.82
C ALA A 98 0.32 38.53 1.63
N SER A 99 -0.53 38.38 2.63
CA SER A 99 -0.84 37.06 3.12
C SER A 99 -1.38 36.32 1.91
N ASP A 100 -0.57 35.44 1.31
CA ASP A 100 -1.06 34.51 0.30
C ASP A 100 -2.10 33.63 1.01
N GLU A 101 -3.36 34.02 0.87
CA GLU A 101 -4.48 33.23 1.34
C GLU A 101 -4.50 31.98 0.48
N LEU A 102 -4.21 30.83 1.10
CA LEU A 102 -4.24 29.55 0.40
C LEU A 102 -5.66 29.30 -0.11
N VAL A 103 -5.74 28.72 -1.30
CA VAL A 103 -7.03 28.46 -1.97
C VAL A 103 -7.30 26.96 -2.00
N THR A 104 -8.57 26.56 -1.98
CA THR A 104 -8.93 25.15 -2.21
C THR A 104 -8.48 24.71 -3.60
N PRO A 105 -7.71 23.62 -3.75
CA PRO A 105 -7.32 23.10 -5.05
C PRO A 105 -8.52 22.45 -5.75
N VAL A 106 -8.51 22.47 -7.09
CA VAL A 106 -9.33 21.54 -7.87
C VAL A 106 -8.58 20.22 -8.05
N LEU A 107 -9.29 19.13 -8.33
CA LEU A 107 -8.71 17.80 -8.44
C LEU A 107 -7.55 17.74 -9.46
N SER A 108 -7.60 18.48 -10.56
CA SER A 108 -6.48 18.52 -11.52
C SER A 108 -5.18 19.05 -10.93
N GLU A 109 -5.23 19.99 -9.98
CA GLU A 109 -4.03 20.50 -9.30
C GLU A 109 -3.48 19.46 -8.32
N VAL A 110 -4.37 18.75 -7.60
CA VAL A 110 -3.97 17.62 -6.75
C VAL A 110 -3.32 16.51 -7.58
N LEU A 111 -3.82 16.23 -8.79
CA LEU A 111 -3.21 15.24 -9.68
C LEU A 111 -1.81 15.65 -10.15
N LEU A 112 -1.54 16.95 -10.36
CA LEU A 112 -0.20 17.43 -10.70
C LEU A 112 0.77 17.29 -9.52
N ALA A 113 0.33 17.63 -8.30
CA ALA A 113 1.13 17.41 -7.09
C ALA A 113 1.43 15.92 -6.85
N VAL A 114 0.46 15.04 -7.14
CA VAL A 114 0.65 13.58 -7.07
C VAL A 114 1.63 13.10 -8.13
N GLU A 115 1.57 13.61 -9.37
CA GLU A 115 2.53 13.26 -10.42
C GLU A 115 3.96 13.74 -10.09
N GLU A 116 4.11 14.86 -9.36
CA GLU A 116 5.40 15.32 -8.87
C GLU A 116 6.01 14.38 -7.82
N LEU A 117 5.20 13.88 -6.90
CA LEU A 117 5.64 13.01 -5.80
C LEU A 117 5.79 11.55 -6.20
N TRP A 118 4.85 11.06 -7.02
CA TRP A 118 4.68 9.65 -7.38
C TRP A 118 4.37 9.53 -8.86
N PRO A 119 5.34 9.84 -9.75
CA PRO A 119 5.10 9.89 -11.19
C PRO A 119 4.62 8.55 -11.74
N GLU A 120 3.66 8.58 -12.67
CA GLU A 120 3.12 7.37 -13.31
C GLU A 120 4.22 6.54 -13.99
N SER A 121 5.31 7.18 -14.44
CA SER A 121 6.45 6.51 -15.05
C SER A 121 7.20 5.54 -14.13
N LEU A 122 6.96 5.59 -12.82
CA LEU A 122 7.50 4.64 -11.85
C LEU A 122 6.61 3.43 -11.60
N ALA A 123 5.39 3.43 -12.13
CA ALA A 123 4.50 2.28 -12.01
C ALA A 123 5.01 1.10 -12.87
N GLU A 124 4.79 -0.11 -12.39
CA GLU A 124 5.04 -1.34 -13.15
C GLU A 124 4.11 -1.44 -14.37
N ASP A 125 4.58 -2.07 -15.45
CA ASP A 125 3.85 -2.13 -16.74
C ASP A 125 2.43 -2.74 -16.65
N TRP A 126 2.22 -3.63 -15.67
CA TRP A 126 0.93 -4.30 -15.45
C TRP A 126 -0.04 -3.46 -14.61
N ASP A 127 0.44 -2.40 -13.96
CA ASP A 127 -0.27 -1.69 -12.91
C ASP A 127 -1.31 -0.68 -13.46
N ARG A 128 -2.20 -0.23 -12.57
CA ARG A 128 -3.27 0.74 -12.84
C ARG A 128 -3.31 1.79 -11.72
N VAL A 129 -2.40 2.74 -11.81
CA VAL A 129 -2.32 3.94 -10.96
C VAL A 129 -3.19 5.07 -11.52
N GLY A 130 -3.32 6.18 -10.78
CA GLY A 130 -3.99 7.39 -11.24
C GLY A 130 -5.49 7.45 -10.92
N LEU A 131 -6.18 8.42 -11.54
CA LEU A 131 -7.58 8.74 -11.22
C LEU A 131 -8.52 7.60 -11.66
N VAL A 132 -9.22 6.98 -10.70
CA VAL A 132 -10.17 5.89 -10.93
C VAL A 132 -11.59 6.42 -11.14
N ALA A 133 -12.01 7.36 -10.30
CA ALA A 133 -13.32 8.00 -10.39
C ALA A 133 -13.23 9.45 -9.88
N GLY A 134 -13.95 10.39 -10.50
CA GLY A 134 -13.92 11.79 -10.10
C GLY A 134 -14.03 12.73 -11.30
N ARG A 135 -14.07 14.03 -11.02
CA ARG A 135 -14.05 15.08 -12.06
C ARG A 135 -12.86 16.00 -11.81
N PRO A 136 -11.96 16.19 -12.81
CA PRO A 136 -10.77 17.02 -12.61
C PRO A 136 -11.04 18.47 -12.20
N ASP A 137 -12.23 19.00 -12.51
CA ASP A 137 -12.66 20.37 -12.19
C ASP A 137 -13.37 20.50 -10.82
N ALA A 138 -13.49 19.42 -10.04
CA ALA A 138 -14.12 19.46 -8.73
C ALA A 138 -13.16 20.03 -7.66
N ASP A 139 -13.69 20.86 -6.76
CA ASP A 139 -12.97 21.35 -5.59
C ASP A 139 -12.64 20.21 -4.61
N VAL A 140 -11.43 20.22 -4.05
CA VAL A 140 -10.91 19.20 -3.13
C VAL A 140 -10.36 19.86 -1.86
N ASP A 141 -11.24 20.13 -0.91
CA ASP A 141 -10.90 20.72 0.40
C ASP A 141 -10.56 19.68 1.48
N ARG A 142 -10.88 18.40 1.24
CA ARG A 142 -10.66 17.28 2.17
C ARG A 142 -10.16 16.04 1.42
N ILE A 143 -9.01 15.52 1.81
CA ILE A 143 -8.36 14.34 1.20
C ILE A 143 -8.12 13.28 2.28
N MET A 144 -8.57 12.06 2.05
CA MET A 144 -8.28 10.92 2.93
C MET A 144 -7.35 9.93 2.25
N PHE A 145 -6.33 9.45 2.96
CA PHE A 145 -5.45 8.36 2.54
C PHE A 145 -5.87 7.04 3.20
N ALA A 146 -5.80 5.93 2.46
CA ALA A 146 -6.03 4.58 2.96
C ALA A 146 -5.19 3.55 2.19
N VAL A 147 -5.04 2.33 2.73
CA VAL A 147 -4.41 1.24 1.97
C VAL A 147 -5.42 0.74 0.92
N ASP A 148 -6.59 0.28 1.38
CA ASP A 148 -7.61 -0.33 0.52
C ASP A 148 -8.89 0.51 0.43
N PRO A 149 -9.50 0.63 -0.75
CA PRO A 149 -10.81 1.26 -0.93
C PRO A 149 -11.95 0.28 -0.58
N THR A 150 -11.95 -0.25 0.64
CA THR A 150 -13.06 -1.10 1.14
C THR A 150 -14.33 -0.26 1.30
N LEU A 151 -15.49 -0.92 1.38
CA LEU A 151 -16.75 -0.18 1.61
C LEU A 151 -16.74 0.56 2.96
N GLU A 152 -16.09 0.00 3.98
CA GLU A 152 -15.96 0.62 5.30
C GLU A 152 -15.09 1.89 5.24
N VAL A 153 -13.94 1.85 4.55
CA VAL A 153 -13.08 3.03 4.32
C VAL A 153 -13.80 4.09 3.49
N ILE A 154 -14.56 3.68 2.48
CA ILE A 154 -15.35 4.63 1.67
C ILE A 154 -16.42 5.28 2.54
N ASP A 155 -17.10 4.52 3.40
CA ASP A 155 -18.08 5.07 4.33
C ASP A 155 -17.43 6.04 5.32
N GLU A 156 -16.27 5.70 5.90
CA GLU A 156 -15.45 6.59 6.75
C GLU A 156 -15.09 7.90 6.03
N ALA A 157 -14.60 7.82 4.80
CA ALA A 157 -14.22 8.98 4.00
C ALA A 157 -15.43 9.89 3.72
N LEU A 158 -16.58 9.31 3.36
CA LEU A 158 -17.80 10.06 3.09
C LEU A 158 -18.40 10.68 4.35
N GLU A 159 -18.35 9.99 5.49
CA GLU A 159 -18.80 10.51 6.79
C GLU A 159 -17.95 11.70 7.25
N TRP A 160 -16.64 11.64 7.01
CA TRP A 160 -15.74 12.77 7.27
C TRP A 160 -15.85 13.91 6.23
N GLY A 161 -16.53 13.65 5.11
CA GLY A 161 -16.76 14.63 4.05
C GLY A 161 -15.62 14.77 3.05
N ALA A 162 -14.77 13.75 2.90
CA ALA A 162 -13.70 13.72 1.91
C ALA A 162 -14.23 14.01 0.49
N LYS A 163 -13.48 14.80 -0.26
CA LYS A 163 -13.68 15.04 -1.69
C LYS A 163 -12.79 14.15 -2.55
N LEU A 164 -11.73 13.63 -1.95
CA LEU A 164 -10.82 12.68 -2.58
C LEU A 164 -10.43 11.61 -1.57
N LEU A 165 -10.59 10.35 -1.95
CA LEU A 165 -9.97 9.20 -1.32
C LEU A 165 -8.76 8.79 -2.17
N VAL A 166 -7.57 8.84 -1.59
CA VAL A 166 -6.34 8.32 -2.16
C VAL A 166 -6.08 6.95 -1.56
N THR A 167 -5.96 5.91 -2.38
CA THR A 167 -5.64 4.56 -1.91
C THR A 167 -4.34 4.04 -2.47
N HIS A 168 -3.64 3.24 -1.68
CA HIS A 168 -2.48 2.52 -2.18
C HIS A 168 -2.90 1.45 -3.20
N HIS A 169 -3.89 0.64 -2.85
CA HIS A 169 -4.36 -0.44 -3.71
C HIS A 169 -5.42 0.02 -4.73
N PRO A 170 -5.29 -0.42 -6.00
CA PRO A 170 -6.30 -0.13 -7.03
C PRO A 170 -7.58 -0.93 -6.81
N LEU A 171 -8.72 -0.22 -6.68
CA LEU A 171 -10.04 -0.86 -6.71
C LEU A 171 -10.26 -1.68 -8.00
N LEU A 172 -9.79 -1.15 -9.14
CA LEU A 172 -10.02 -1.68 -10.49
C LEU A 172 -8.69 -2.05 -11.20
N LEU A 173 -7.89 -2.94 -10.60
CA LEU A 173 -6.62 -3.40 -11.20
C LEU A 173 -6.78 -4.03 -12.60
N ALA A 174 -7.89 -4.74 -12.83
CA ALA A 174 -8.24 -5.29 -14.13
C ALA A 174 -9.41 -4.51 -14.75
N GLY A 175 -9.43 -4.41 -16.07
CA GLY A 175 -10.51 -3.75 -16.81
C GLY A 175 -11.88 -4.36 -16.49
N VAL A 176 -12.87 -3.50 -16.24
CA VAL A 176 -14.25 -3.90 -15.93
C VAL A 176 -15.20 -3.63 -17.09
N ASN A 177 -16.18 -4.51 -17.27
CA ASN A 177 -17.26 -4.36 -18.25
C ASN A 177 -18.59 -3.93 -17.62
N SER A 178 -18.65 -3.82 -16.29
CA SER A 178 -19.83 -3.44 -15.52
C SER A 178 -19.41 -2.82 -14.21
N VAL A 179 -20.14 -1.79 -13.80
CA VAL A 179 -20.02 -1.15 -12.47
C VAL A 179 -21.32 -1.30 -11.67
N ALA A 180 -22.17 -2.26 -12.03
CA ALA A 180 -23.44 -2.47 -11.33
C ALA A 180 -23.23 -2.68 -9.82
N ALA A 181 -24.03 -1.98 -9.00
CA ALA A 181 -24.04 -2.07 -7.53
C ALA A 181 -24.48 -3.43 -6.95
N THR A 182 -24.51 -4.48 -7.78
CA THR A 182 -24.72 -5.88 -7.38
C THR A 182 -23.42 -6.57 -6.95
N THR A 183 -22.26 -5.94 -7.15
CA THR A 183 -20.95 -6.42 -6.71
C THR A 183 -20.32 -5.47 -5.70
N GLY A 184 -19.30 -5.93 -4.94
CA GLY A 184 -18.56 -5.07 -4.00
C GLY A 184 -17.92 -3.87 -4.70
N LYS A 185 -17.17 -4.11 -5.78
CA LYS A 185 -16.53 -3.05 -6.58
C LYS A 185 -17.54 -2.08 -7.19
N GLY A 186 -18.67 -2.59 -7.71
CA GLY A 186 -19.73 -1.74 -8.24
C GLY A 186 -20.38 -0.88 -7.16
N ARG A 187 -20.63 -1.42 -5.95
CA ARG A 187 -21.12 -0.63 -4.82
C ARG A 187 -20.14 0.46 -4.42
N ALA A 188 -18.84 0.15 -4.36
CA ALA A 188 -17.80 1.12 -4.05
C ALA A 188 -17.81 2.31 -5.03
N VAL A 189 -17.80 2.02 -6.35
CA VAL A 189 -17.87 3.06 -7.40
C VAL A 189 -19.14 3.91 -7.26
N HIS A 190 -20.30 3.29 -7.08
CA HIS A 190 -21.57 4.01 -6.89
C HIS A 190 -21.53 4.90 -5.65
N ARG A 191 -21.06 4.37 -4.52
CA ARG A 191 -20.98 5.09 -3.24
C ARG A 191 -20.12 6.34 -3.35
N LEU A 192 -18.93 6.21 -3.96
CA LEU A 192 -18.01 7.32 -4.22
C LEU A 192 -18.64 8.40 -5.12
N ILE A 193 -19.21 7.99 -6.27
CA ILE A 193 -19.82 8.92 -7.24
C ILE A 193 -21.03 9.65 -6.62
N GLU A 194 -21.92 8.92 -5.95
CA GLU A 194 -23.13 9.48 -5.33
C GLU A 194 -22.80 10.35 -4.11
N GLY A 195 -21.71 10.03 -3.40
CA GLY A 195 -21.17 10.81 -2.29
C GLY A 195 -20.34 12.03 -2.71
N GLY A 196 -20.02 12.16 -4.01
CA GLY A 196 -19.19 13.25 -4.52
C GLY A 196 -17.73 13.18 -4.06
N CYS A 197 -17.21 11.98 -3.86
CA CYS A 197 -15.81 11.73 -3.50
C CYS A 197 -15.09 11.03 -4.66
N ALA A 198 -13.98 11.62 -5.11
CA ALA A 198 -13.10 11.02 -6.10
C ALA A 198 -12.27 9.87 -5.50
N LEU A 199 -11.77 8.98 -6.34
CA LEU A 199 -10.85 7.91 -5.99
C LEU A 199 -9.60 7.99 -6.87
N LEU A 200 -8.43 8.05 -6.24
CA LEU A 200 -7.12 8.10 -6.86
C LEU A 200 -6.25 6.97 -6.31
N THR A 201 -5.56 6.24 -7.18
CA THR A 201 -4.65 5.16 -6.78
C THR A 201 -3.19 5.61 -6.90
N ILE A 202 -2.39 5.34 -5.86
CA ILE A 202 -0.92 5.41 -5.89
C ILE A 202 -0.40 4.06 -5.42
N HIS A 203 -0.02 3.19 -6.36
CA HIS A 203 0.33 1.79 -6.09
C HIS A 203 1.84 1.58 -6.27
N THR A 204 2.27 0.90 -7.34
CA THR A 204 3.70 0.59 -7.54
C THR A 204 4.58 1.82 -7.80
N ASN A 205 3.99 2.93 -8.26
CA ASN A 205 4.68 4.22 -8.30
C ASN A 205 4.98 4.75 -6.89
N GLY A 206 4.09 4.55 -5.93
CA GLY A 206 4.30 4.84 -4.51
C GLY A 206 5.30 3.90 -3.84
N ASP A 207 5.42 2.66 -4.31
CA ASP A 207 6.46 1.72 -3.85
C ASP A 207 7.86 2.12 -4.33
N SER A 208 7.93 2.62 -5.56
CA SER A 208 9.18 2.92 -6.25
C SER A 208 9.77 4.29 -5.93
N ALA A 209 8.92 5.28 -5.67
CA ALA A 209 9.34 6.66 -5.43
C ALA A 209 10.24 6.81 -4.20
N VAL A 210 11.01 7.90 -4.18
CA VAL A 210 11.76 8.33 -2.99
C VAL A 210 10.78 8.75 -1.89
N GLY A 211 10.99 8.26 -0.68
CA GLY A 211 10.04 8.43 0.43
C GLY A 211 8.79 7.57 0.29
N GLY A 212 8.82 6.60 -0.63
CA GLY A 212 7.77 5.62 -0.88
C GLY A 212 7.65 4.56 0.21
N VAL A 213 6.81 3.55 -0.05
CA VAL A 213 6.48 2.50 0.92
C VAL A 213 7.73 1.80 1.48
N SER A 214 8.65 1.41 0.60
CA SER A 214 9.84 0.67 1.01
C SER A 214 10.88 1.55 1.72
N ASP A 215 10.92 2.86 1.44
CA ASP A 215 11.75 3.81 2.21
C ASP A 215 11.22 3.95 3.63
N VAL A 216 9.91 4.15 3.79
CA VAL A 216 9.29 4.27 5.12
C VAL A 216 9.45 2.99 5.93
N LEU A 217 9.33 1.82 5.29
CA LEU A 217 9.62 0.55 5.94
C LEU A 217 11.10 0.46 6.34
N ALA A 218 12.04 0.82 5.46
CA ALA A 218 13.47 0.83 5.79
C ALA A 218 13.80 1.76 6.96
N ASP A 219 13.21 2.96 6.99
CA ASP A 219 13.36 3.94 8.07
C ASP A 219 12.78 3.42 9.39
N ALA A 220 11.60 2.78 9.35
CA ALA A 220 11.00 2.15 10.53
C ALA A 220 11.87 1.03 11.12
N LEU A 221 12.70 0.38 10.28
CA LEU A 221 13.70 -0.59 10.72
C LEU A 221 15.04 0.04 11.11
N GLY A 222 15.23 1.34 10.88
CA GLY A 222 16.46 2.07 11.15
C GLY A 222 17.62 1.65 10.24
N LEU A 223 17.33 1.30 8.98
CA LEU A 223 18.38 0.94 8.03
C LEU A 223 19.21 2.17 7.63
N GLU A 224 20.51 1.96 7.51
CA GLU A 224 21.50 2.92 7.01
C GLU A 224 21.98 2.47 5.61
N GLU A 225 22.60 3.39 4.86
CA GLU A 225 23.16 3.10 3.53
C GLU A 225 22.13 2.47 2.57
N VAL A 226 20.89 2.98 2.64
CA VAL A 226 19.74 2.44 1.92
C VAL A 226 19.83 2.78 0.43
N SER A 227 19.52 1.80 -0.41
CA SER A 227 19.42 1.94 -1.88
C SER A 227 18.28 1.07 -2.43
N PRO A 228 17.76 1.36 -3.64
CA PRO A 228 16.75 0.52 -4.29
C PRO A 228 17.21 -0.93 -4.43
N LEU A 229 16.33 -1.88 -4.11
CA LEU A 229 16.60 -3.31 -4.32
C LEU A 229 16.57 -3.64 -5.81
N MET A 230 15.58 -3.11 -6.53
CA MET A 230 15.47 -3.14 -7.98
C MET A 230 15.34 -1.70 -8.51
N PRO A 231 16.43 -1.08 -8.99
CA PRO A 231 16.39 0.29 -9.51
C PRO A 231 15.38 0.45 -10.66
N ALA A 232 14.66 1.57 -10.68
CA ALA A 232 13.75 1.92 -11.76
C ALA A 232 14.52 2.09 -13.07
N ALA A 233 14.00 1.53 -14.17
CA ALA A 233 14.70 1.56 -15.46
C ALA A 233 14.88 2.99 -16.02
N HIS A 234 13.95 3.89 -15.71
CA HIS A 234 13.89 5.26 -16.24
C HIS A 234 13.68 6.32 -15.14
N GLY A 235 13.96 5.98 -13.88
CA GLY A 235 13.87 6.88 -12.73
C GLY A 235 15.21 7.50 -12.33
N LEU A 236 15.18 8.25 -11.22
CA LEU A 236 16.35 8.67 -10.46
C LEU A 236 17.10 7.45 -9.90
N VAL A 237 18.35 7.66 -9.47
CA VAL A 237 19.21 6.57 -8.94
C VAL A 237 18.63 5.97 -7.66
N GLU A 238 17.89 6.79 -6.92
CA GLU A 238 17.25 6.49 -5.65
C GLU A 238 15.86 5.87 -5.81
N GLU A 239 15.35 5.74 -7.04
CA GLU A 239 14.01 5.18 -7.31
C GLU A 239 14.08 3.71 -7.73
N GLY A 240 13.04 2.95 -7.38
CA GLY A 240 12.88 1.54 -7.74
C GLY A 240 12.15 0.73 -6.68
N ILE A 241 11.79 -0.50 -7.01
CA ILE A 241 11.03 -1.38 -6.10
C ILE A 241 11.95 -1.93 -4.99
N GLY A 242 11.42 -1.94 -3.76
CA GLY A 242 12.10 -2.45 -2.58
C GLY A 242 13.33 -1.63 -2.17
N ARG A 243 13.88 -1.93 -0.99
CA ARG A 243 15.11 -1.32 -0.50
C ARG A 243 16.06 -2.37 0.06
N VAL A 244 17.35 -2.09 0.01
CA VAL A 244 18.38 -2.84 0.74
C VAL A 244 19.30 -1.88 1.45
N GLY A 245 19.62 -2.20 2.70
CA GLY A 245 20.49 -1.38 3.55
C GLY A 245 21.11 -2.19 4.67
N MET A 246 21.73 -1.48 5.60
CA MET A 246 22.47 -2.04 6.73
C MET A 246 21.82 -1.65 8.05
N LEU A 247 21.64 -2.59 8.95
CA LEU A 247 21.38 -2.27 10.35
C LEU A 247 22.61 -1.56 10.95
N PRO A 248 22.40 -0.61 11.90
CA PRO A 248 23.49 0.11 12.55
C PRO A 248 24.48 -0.82 13.28
N GLY A 249 24.00 -1.98 13.72
CA GLY A 249 24.78 -3.03 14.33
C GLY A 249 24.27 -4.42 13.92
N VAL A 250 25.08 -5.44 14.20
CA VAL A 250 24.64 -6.83 14.04
C VAL A 250 23.64 -7.15 15.16
N GLU A 251 22.49 -7.71 14.80
CA GLU A 251 21.46 -8.16 15.74
C GLU A 251 21.01 -9.60 15.45
N LYS A 252 20.30 -10.22 16.39
CA LYS A 252 19.71 -11.54 16.15
C LYS A 252 18.44 -11.42 15.30
N LEU A 253 18.20 -12.39 14.43
CA LEU A 253 16.98 -12.45 13.60
C LEU A 253 15.70 -12.34 14.46
N GLY A 254 15.66 -13.02 15.61
CA GLY A 254 14.52 -12.96 16.52
C GLY A 254 14.32 -11.60 17.19
N GLU A 255 15.38 -10.83 17.41
CA GLU A 255 15.31 -9.46 17.97
C GLU A 255 14.80 -8.49 16.92
N LEU A 256 15.30 -8.58 15.68
CA LEU A 256 14.78 -7.84 14.52
C LEU A 256 13.27 -8.08 14.35
N ALA A 257 12.86 -9.35 14.29
CA ALA A 257 11.45 -9.72 14.11
C ALA A 257 10.56 -9.21 15.27
N SER A 258 11.07 -9.22 16.51
CA SER A 258 10.33 -8.70 17.66
C SER A 258 10.17 -7.18 17.59
N ARG A 259 11.20 -6.46 17.14
CA ARG A 259 11.15 -5.02 16.94
C ARG A 259 10.16 -4.65 15.84
N ILE A 260 10.19 -5.35 14.70
CA ILE A 260 9.23 -5.19 13.62
C ILE A 260 7.80 -5.36 14.13
N PHE A 261 7.53 -6.46 14.85
CA PHE A 261 6.20 -6.75 15.39
C PHE A 261 5.66 -5.63 16.30
N LEU A 262 6.53 -4.93 17.04
CA LEU A 262 6.13 -3.84 17.93
C LEU A 262 5.93 -2.49 17.22
N THR A 263 6.43 -2.33 15.99
CA THR A 263 6.32 -1.09 15.21
C THR A 263 5.10 -1.09 14.27
N LEU A 264 4.63 -2.27 13.87
CA LEU A 264 3.51 -2.41 12.93
C LEU A 264 2.15 -2.14 13.58
N PRO A 265 1.13 -1.68 12.81
CA PRO A 265 -0.24 -1.62 13.28
C PRO A 265 -0.75 -3.01 13.69
N ALA A 266 -1.70 -3.04 14.64
CA ALA A 266 -2.22 -4.29 15.18
C ALA A 266 -3.04 -5.06 14.14
N VAL A 267 -2.55 -6.25 13.78
CA VAL A 267 -3.17 -7.19 12.83
C VAL A 267 -3.22 -8.59 13.44
N ALA A 268 -4.14 -9.44 12.96
CA ALA A 268 -4.28 -10.78 13.51
C ALA A 268 -3.08 -11.70 13.23
N GLY A 269 -2.48 -11.58 12.03
CA GLY A 269 -1.48 -12.51 11.50
C GLY A 269 -0.13 -12.54 12.23
N GLY A 270 0.17 -11.49 13.00
CA GLY A 270 1.49 -11.29 13.60
C GLY A 270 2.62 -11.26 12.56
N VAL A 271 3.81 -11.72 12.96
CA VAL A 271 5.00 -11.81 12.09
C VAL A 271 5.44 -13.27 12.00
N ARG A 272 5.62 -13.79 10.79
CA ARG A 272 6.13 -15.14 10.53
C ARG A 272 7.61 -15.04 10.15
N VAL A 273 8.43 -15.95 10.67
CA VAL A 273 9.88 -15.93 10.43
C VAL A 273 10.36 -17.30 9.95
N ALA A 274 11.13 -17.31 8.86
CA ALA A 274 11.87 -18.49 8.41
C ALA A 274 13.37 -18.28 8.64
N GLY A 275 13.94 -18.99 9.61
CA GLY A 275 15.35 -18.86 9.98
C GLY A 275 15.63 -19.36 11.38
N ASP A 276 16.93 -19.49 11.70
CA ASP A 276 17.36 -19.69 13.07
C ASP A 276 17.17 -18.36 13.82
N ARG A 277 16.43 -18.40 14.94
CA ARG A 277 16.12 -17.22 15.76
C ARG A 277 17.38 -16.52 16.26
N ASP A 278 18.45 -17.28 16.50
CA ASP A 278 19.72 -16.77 17.00
C ASP A 278 20.73 -16.41 15.90
N ALA A 279 20.35 -16.56 14.62
CA ALA A 279 21.19 -16.14 13.51
C ALA A 279 21.47 -14.63 13.56
N LEU A 280 22.68 -14.26 13.18
CA LEU A 280 23.12 -12.86 13.13
C LEU A 280 22.79 -12.26 11.77
N VAL A 281 22.16 -11.09 11.79
CA VAL A 281 21.78 -10.35 10.59
C VAL A 281 22.27 -8.90 10.68
N ARG A 282 22.57 -8.32 9.52
CA ARG A 282 22.93 -6.91 9.39
C ARG A 282 22.46 -6.31 8.06
N ARG A 283 22.66 -6.99 6.94
CA ARG A 283 22.18 -6.52 5.63
C ARG A 283 20.73 -6.94 5.44
N VAL A 284 19.83 -5.99 5.29
CA VAL A 284 18.38 -6.23 5.25
C VAL A 284 17.84 -5.76 3.92
N ALA A 285 17.15 -6.63 3.19
CA ALA A 285 16.28 -6.24 2.09
C ALA A 285 14.85 -6.10 2.61
N VAL A 286 14.12 -5.09 2.13
CA VAL A 286 12.72 -4.85 2.48
C VAL A 286 11.88 -4.59 1.23
N CYS A 287 10.63 -5.00 1.25
CA CYS A 287 9.61 -4.62 0.28
C CYS A 287 8.26 -4.62 0.99
N GLY A 288 7.58 -3.47 1.04
CA GLY A 288 6.17 -3.43 1.44
C GLY A 288 5.33 -4.28 0.49
N GLY A 289 4.22 -4.81 1.00
CA GLY A 289 3.34 -5.65 0.21
C GLY A 289 3.96 -6.97 -0.24
N ALA A 290 3.48 -7.48 -1.37
CA ALA A 290 3.85 -8.79 -1.89
C ALA A 290 5.21 -8.77 -2.62
N GLY A 291 6.27 -9.25 -1.96
CA GLY A 291 7.64 -9.25 -2.50
C GLY A 291 8.14 -10.58 -3.07
N ASP A 292 7.27 -11.57 -3.27
CA ASP A 292 7.69 -12.94 -3.60
C ASP A 292 8.33 -13.11 -4.99
N SER A 293 8.22 -12.11 -5.86
CA SER A 293 8.89 -12.04 -7.17
C SER A 293 10.33 -11.52 -7.09
N LEU A 294 10.74 -10.93 -5.97
CA LEU A 294 11.99 -10.18 -5.84
C LEU A 294 13.17 -11.04 -5.35
N PHE A 295 12.99 -12.34 -5.15
CA PHE A 295 14.00 -13.22 -4.56
C PHE A 295 15.34 -13.23 -5.31
N ASP A 296 15.36 -13.04 -6.63
CA ASP A 296 16.61 -12.98 -7.39
C ASP A 296 17.40 -11.70 -7.08
N ALA A 297 16.73 -10.56 -6.95
CA ALA A 297 17.34 -9.30 -6.54
C ALA A 297 17.84 -9.36 -5.08
N VAL A 298 17.05 -9.96 -4.18
CA VAL A 298 17.43 -10.18 -2.77
C VAL A 298 18.70 -11.01 -2.65
N ARG A 299 18.84 -12.07 -3.47
CA ARG A 299 20.06 -12.88 -3.48
C ARG A 299 21.23 -12.10 -4.07
N ALA A 300 21.02 -11.38 -5.17
CA ALA A 300 22.05 -10.55 -5.79
C ALA A 300 22.54 -9.42 -4.86
N SER A 301 21.69 -8.97 -3.93
CA SER A 301 22.04 -7.98 -2.91
C SER A 301 22.72 -8.59 -1.68
N ASP A 302 23.05 -9.88 -1.64
CA ASP A 302 23.62 -10.58 -0.47
C ASP A 302 22.91 -10.24 0.86
N ALA A 303 21.58 -10.07 0.84
CA ALA A 303 20.84 -9.72 2.05
C ALA A 303 20.86 -10.89 3.04
N ASP A 304 21.06 -10.58 4.32
CA ASP A 304 20.99 -11.57 5.39
C ASP A 304 19.55 -12.01 5.64
N VAL A 305 18.62 -11.06 5.52
CA VAL A 305 17.20 -11.26 5.76
C VAL A 305 16.40 -10.41 4.79
N TYR A 306 15.30 -10.98 4.33
CA TYR A 306 14.30 -10.31 3.51
C TYR A 306 13.01 -10.12 4.30
N VAL A 307 12.57 -8.86 4.43
CA VAL A 307 11.34 -8.47 5.12
C VAL A 307 10.30 -8.05 4.09
N THR A 308 9.20 -8.77 3.98
CA THR A 308 8.11 -8.46 3.04
C THR A 308 6.80 -9.07 3.52
N ALA A 309 5.74 -9.06 2.73
CA ALA A 309 4.49 -9.75 3.01
C ALA A 309 4.14 -10.77 1.91
N ASP A 310 3.06 -11.52 2.16
CA ASP A 310 2.44 -12.46 1.21
C ASP A 310 3.40 -13.50 0.61
N LEU A 311 4.38 -13.96 1.39
CA LEU A 311 5.26 -15.03 0.95
C LEU A 311 4.50 -16.35 0.82
N ARG A 312 4.28 -16.78 -0.43
CA ARG A 312 3.71 -18.09 -0.74
C ARG A 312 4.67 -19.21 -0.36
N HIS A 313 4.10 -20.37 -0.03
CA HIS A 313 4.85 -21.54 0.46
C HIS A 313 6.01 -21.97 -0.45
N HIS A 314 5.75 -22.14 -1.75
CA HIS A 314 6.78 -22.64 -2.68
C HIS A 314 7.90 -21.64 -2.93
N PRO A 315 7.64 -20.35 -3.26
CA PRO A 315 8.70 -19.35 -3.36
C PRO A 315 9.54 -19.23 -2.09
N ALA A 316 8.91 -19.18 -0.91
CA ALA A 316 9.62 -19.11 0.36
C ALA A 316 10.48 -20.38 0.60
N SER A 317 9.92 -21.57 0.36
CA SER A 317 10.67 -22.82 0.51
C SER A 317 11.83 -22.93 -0.48
N GLU A 318 11.63 -22.48 -1.72
CA GLU A 318 12.70 -22.48 -2.72
C GLU A 318 13.80 -21.48 -2.37
N ALA A 319 13.45 -20.28 -1.87
CA ALA A 319 14.42 -19.32 -1.36
C ALA A 319 15.29 -19.91 -0.23
N ARG A 320 14.69 -20.74 0.62
CA ARG A 320 15.38 -21.44 1.72
C ARG A 320 16.29 -22.56 1.24
N GLU A 321 15.83 -23.40 0.32
CA GLU A 321 16.57 -24.56 -0.19
C GLU A 321 17.67 -24.18 -1.20
N SER A 322 17.48 -23.10 -1.96
CA SER A 322 18.47 -22.55 -2.90
C SER A 322 19.62 -21.84 -2.20
N SER A 323 19.51 -21.60 -0.89
CA SER A 323 20.54 -20.94 -0.11
C SER A 323 21.75 -21.85 0.12
N THR A 324 22.95 -21.35 -0.20
CA THR A 324 24.20 -22.07 0.04
C THR A 324 24.73 -21.90 1.47
N ASP A 325 24.33 -20.86 2.17
CA ASP A 325 24.82 -20.48 3.50
C ASP A 325 23.71 -20.22 4.53
N GLY A 326 22.45 -20.49 4.17
CA GLY A 326 21.26 -20.30 4.99
C GLY A 326 20.56 -18.94 4.82
N ARG A 327 21.11 -18.00 4.04
CA ARG A 327 20.55 -16.67 3.74
C ARG A 327 19.94 -16.59 2.32
N PRO A 328 18.94 -15.72 2.10
CA PRO A 328 18.33 -14.82 3.07
C PRO A 328 17.40 -15.58 4.04
N TYR A 329 17.39 -15.16 5.31
CA TYR A 329 16.27 -15.44 6.22
C TYR A 329 15.04 -14.67 5.75
N LEU A 330 13.84 -15.10 6.16
CA LEU A 330 12.59 -14.46 5.73
C LEU A 330 11.83 -13.95 6.94
N ILE A 331 11.31 -12.73 6.84
CA ILE A 331 10.34 -12.18 7.76
C ILE A 331 9.13 -11.78 6.91
N ASP A 332 7.98 -12.37 7.23
CA ASP A 332 6.74 -12.28 6.48
C ASP A 332 5.69 -11.58 7.36
N LEU A 333 5.34 -10.37 6.94
CA LEU A 333 4.48 -9.41 7.61
C LEU A 333 3.03 -9.52 7.11
N SER A 334 2.12 -8.80 7.75
CA SER A 334 0.86 -8.44 7.11
C SER A 334 1.12 -7.46 5.96
N HIS A 335 0.46 -7.71 4.84
CA HIS A 335 0.48 -6.87 3.65
C HIS A 335 0.04 -5.44 3.99
N PHE A 336 -1.19 -5.31 4.51
CA PHE A 336 -1.76 -4.05 5.01
C PHE A 336 -0.81 -3.35 5.99
N ALA A 337 -0.30 -4.07 6.99
CA ALA A 337 0.51 -3.45 8.03
C ALA A 337 1.82 -2.87 7.49
N SER A 338 2.43 -3.53 6.51
CA SER A 338 3.69 -3.09 5.91
C SER A 338 3.55 -1.80 5.09
N GLU A 339 2.37 -1.59 4.48
CA GLU A 339 2.10 -0.46 3.59
C GLU A 339 1.43 0.71 4.31
N TRP A 340 0.61 0.43 5.33
CA TRP A 340 -0.08 1.46 6.09
C TRP A 340 0.88 2.47 6.72
N LEU A 341 2.10 2.03 7.09
CA LEU A 341 3.16 2.89 7.63
C LEU A 341 3.49 4.10 6.74
N TRP A 342 3.33 3.96 5.42
CA TRP A 342 3.62 5.01 4.46
C TRP A 342 2.58 6.13 4.42
N LEU A 343 1.31 5.82 4.73
CA LEU A 343 0.20 6.77 4.53
C LEU A 343 0.35 8.10 5.27
N PRO A 344 0.80 8.15 6.54
CA PRO A 344 1.05 9.42 7.23
C PRO A 344 2.13 10.27 6.58
N VAL A 345 3.20 9.63 6.08
CA VAL A 345 4.31 10.30 5.38
C VAL A 345 3.82 10.81 4.03
N ALA A 346 3.05 10.00 3.30
CA ALA A 346 2.47 10.36 2.01
C ALA A 346 1.51 11.55 2.12
N ALA A 347 0.61 11.52 3.11
CA ALA A 347 -0.31 12.61 3.37
C ALA A 347 0.46 13.91 3.68
N GLN A 348 1.48 13.85 4.54
CA GLN A 348 2.28 15.04 4.83
C GLN A 348 3.04 15.56 3.61
N ALA A 349 3.59 14.67 2.78
CA ALA A 349 4.28 15.05 1.54
C ALA A 349 3.34 15.78 0.57
N LEU A 350 2.13 15.25 0.35
CA LEU A 350 1.14 15.90 -0.50
C LEU A 350 0.69 17.25 0.06
N ALA A 351 0.46 17.34 1.38
CA ALA A 351 0.12 18.61 2.03
C ALA A 351 1.19 19.68 1.79
N ASN A 352 2.47 19.32 1.90
CA ASN A 352 3.58 20.24 1.68
C ASN A 352 3.62 20.73 0.23
N VAL A 353 3.50 19.83 -0.74
CA VAL A 353 3.52 20.20 -2.17
C VAL A 353 2.32 21.09 -2.52
N LEU A 354 1.13 20.78 -2.01
CA LEU A 354 -0.05 21.64 -2.21
C LEU A 354 0.16 23.03 -1.62
N ALA A 355 0.69 23.13 -0.39
CA ALA A 355 0.97 24.40 0.25
C ALA A 355 2.01 25.23 -0.50
N ASP A 356 3.09 24.60 -1.00
CA ASP A 356 4.12 25.26 -1.83
C ASP A 356 3.55 25.78 -3.16
N GLN A 357 2.45 25.18 -3.65
CA GLN A 357 1.71 25.61 -4.83
C GLN A 357 0.59 26.63 -4.52
N GLY A 358 0.43 27.05 -3.26
CA GLY A 358 -0.58 28.04 -2.85
C GLY A 358 -1.96 27.46 -2.56
N PHE A 359 -2.05 26.14 -2.35
CA PHE A 359 -3.30 25.43 -2.08
C PHE A 359 -3.40 24.94 -0.64
N GLU A 360 -4.63 24.80 -0.14
CA GLU A 360 -4.92 24.18 1.16
C GLU A 360 -6.03 23.14 1.03
N ALA A 361 -5.78 21.97 1.61
CA ALA A 361 -6.76 20.92 1.85
C ALA A 361 -6.51 20.32 3.24
N GLU A 362 -7.57 19.89 3.92
CA GLU A 362 -7.45 19.10 5.15
C GLU A 362 -7.14 17.65 4.76
N LEU A 363 -6.07 17.07 5.32
CA LEU A 363 -5.65 15.70 5.06
C LEU A 363 -5.87 14.81 6.27
N ALA A 364 -6.36 13.58 6.03
CA ALA A 364 -6.52 12.55 7.04
C ALA A 364 -5.99 11.20 6.55
N VAL A 365 -5.62 10.32 7.48
CA VAL A 365 -5.25 8.93 7.20
C VAL A 365 -6.26 8.03 7.90
N SER A 366 -6.91 7.16 7.12
CA SER A 366 -7.84 6.16 7.64
C SER A 366 -7.14 5.27 8.67
N GLN A 367 -7.79 5.11 9.83
CA GLN A 367 -7.36 4.19 10.88
C GLN A 367 -8.04 2.83 10.77
N THR A 368 -8.90 2.66 9.75
CA THR A 368 -9.61 1.40 9.51
C THR A 368 -8.60 0.33 9.10
N ASN A 369 -8.56 -0.75 9.88
CA ASN A 369 -7.73 -1.90 9.54
C ASN A 369 -8.41 -2.68 8.40
N THR A 370 -7.78 -2.70 7.23
CA THR A 370 -8.29 -3.42 6.06
C THR A 370 -7.57 -4.74 5.79
N ASP A 371 -6.75 -5.22 6.75
CA ASP A 371 -6.24 -6.59 6.74
C ASP A 371 -7.43 -7.57 6.71
N PRO A 372 -7.49 -8.50 5.74
CA PRO A 372 -8.63 -9.41 5.60
C PRO A 372 -8.68 -10.51 6.68
N TRP A 373 -7.69 -10.59 7.57
CA TRP A 373 -7.59 -11.62 8.60
C TRP A 373 -7.96 -11.07 9.99
N ASP A 374 -9.06 -11.58 10.56
CA ASP A 374 -9.54 -11.16 11.89
C ASP A 374 -8.88 -11.89 13.07
N PHE A 375 -8.49 -13.15 12.89
CA PHE A 375 -7.90 -13.97 13.95
C PHE A 375 -7.00 -15.07 13.39
N ILE A 376 -6.02 -15.51 14.18
CA ILE A 376 -5.20 -16.70 13.93
C ILE A 376 -5.44 -17.76 15.01
N LEU A 377 -5.37 -19.03 14.61
CA LEU A 377 -5.38 -20.16 15.54
C LEU A 377 -4.03 -20.88 15.47
N THR A 378 -3.28 -20.83 16.56
CA THR A 378 -2.00 -21.54 16.69
C THR A 378 -2.18 -22.77 17.59
N PRO A 379 -1.79 -23.98 17.17
CA PRO A 379 -1.83 -25.14 18.05
C PRO A 379 -1.00 -24.89 19.32
N GLY A 380 -1.58 -25.20 20.49
CA GLY A 380 -0.87 -25.15 21.77
C GLY A 380 -1.03 -23.87 22.58
N ASN A 381 -1.90 -22.95 22.16
CA ASN A 381 -2.42 -21.85 22.99
C ASN A 381 -3.95 -21.88 23.03
#